data_AF-A0A1Q9TK42-F1
#
_entry.id   AF-A0A1Q9TK42-F1
#
_cell.length_a   1.000
_cell.length_b   1.000
_cell.length_c   1.000
_cell.angle_alpha   90.00
_cell.angle_beta   90.00
_cell.angle_gamma   90.00
#
_symmetry.space_group_name_H-M   'P 1'
#
loop_
_entity.id
_entity.type
_entity.pdbx_description
1 polymer ?
#
loop_
_entity_poly.entity_id
_entity_poly.type
_entity_poly.pdbx_seq_one_letter_code
_entity_poly.pdbx_strand_id
1 'polypeptide(L)'
;MPLESTNNNEEEDVNGAQEKHWSTFARCRGADVDPELFFAADGERHSTKQLREERAKSVCAECPVATECRTAGTDPHIEFGIWGGMNEAERESRFRWGFEPAPKLRYSGGLQVDATPARRMLQALARAGYSTTEVALATGLAVPTLAAVRSGGRSTIVEPIAQRLAQTYPELIGRAPMGPAAAQIKESAFASGWASHSQWQGRDMADPAAVPLSEGEAA
;
A
#
# COMPACT_ATOMS: atom_id res chain seq x y z
N MET A 1 46.78 55.22 -42.89
CA MET A 1 47.12 55.17 -41.46
C MET A 1 45.81 55.24 -40.67
N PRO A 2 45.70 54.49 -39.56
CA PRO A 2 44.67 53.47 -39.26
C PRO A 2 43.63 53.99 -38.22
N LEU A 3 42.58 53.30 -37.73
CA LEU A 3 42.50 52.01 -37.02
C LEU A 3 41.03 51.54 -36.86
N GLU A 4 40.83 50.21 -36.97
CA GLU A 4 40.06 49.28 -36.10
C GLU A 4 38.53 49.50 -35.89
N SER A 5 37.67 48.57 -36.33
CA SER A 5 37.21 47.35 -35.60
C SER A 5 36.65 47.72 -34.23
N THR A 6 35.35 47.55 -33.97
CA THR A 6 34.80 46.24 -33.56
C THR A 6 33.39 45.95 -34.10
N ASN A 7 33.25 44.80 -34.76
CA ASN A 7 32.02 44.02 -34.80
C ASN A 7 31.74 43.49 -33.39
N ASN A 8 30.52 43.68 -32.87
CA ASN A 8 29.95 42.87 -31.80
C ASN A 8 28.51 42.49 -32.20
N ASN A 9 28.40 41.56 -33.17
CA ASN A 9 27.24 40.69 -33.26
C ASN A 9 27.51 39.52 -32.33
N GLU A 10 27.18 39.70 -31.04
CA GLU A 10 27.08 38.60 -30.11
C GLU A 10 25.71 37.94 -30.35
N GLU A 11 25.69 37.03 -31.32
CA GLU A 11 24.63 36.03 -31.44
C GLU A 11 24.67 35.18 -30.16
N GLU A 12 23.78 35.50 -29.21
CA GLU A 12 23.50 34.66 -28.06
C GLU A 12 23.03 33.30 -28.57
N ASP A 13 23.88 32.29 -28.38
CA ASP A 13 23.61 30.89 -28.65
C ASP A 13 22.56 30.37 -27.66
N VAL A 14 21.29 30.68 -27.92
CA VAL A 14 20.12 30.08 -27.26
C VAL A 14 19.87 28.68 -27.81
N ASN A 15 20.87 27.80 -27.68
CA ASN A 15 20.69 26.35 -27.76
C ASN A 15 20.28 25.86 -26.36
N GLY A 16 19.02 25.54 -26.09
CA GLY A 16 18.21 24.61 -26.88
C GLY A 16 18.17 23.20 -26.26
N ALA A 17 18.76 22.98 -25.08
CA ALA A 17 18.50 21.78 -24.30
C ALA A 17 17.18 21.94 -23.53
N GLN A 18 16.04 21.76 -24.21
CA GLN A 18 14.82 21.42 -23.49
C GLN A 18 15.10 20.16 -22.67
N GLU A 19 15.21 20.28 -21.34
CA GLU A 19 15.18 19.12 -20.46
C GLU A 19 13.94 18.30 -20.83
N LYS A 20 14.17 17.10 -21.37
CA LYS A 20 13.07 16.23 -21.80
C LYS A 20 12.21 15.94 -20.58
N HIS A 21 10.91 16.25 -20.68
CA HIS A 21 9.95 15.96 -19.63
C HIS A 21 10.04 14.49 -19.22
N TRP A 22 10.06 14.20 -17.91
CA TRP A 22 10.29 12.85 -17.35
C TRP A 22 9.42 11.77 -18.01
N SER A 23 8.18 12.11 -18.39
CA SER A 23 7.26 11.17 -19.03
C SER A 23 7.77 10.61 -20.37
N THR A 24 8.74 11.27 -21.00
CA THR A 24 9.40 10.79 -22.22
C THR A 24 10.15 9.48 -21.99
N PHE A 25 10.60 9.22 -20.77
CA PHE A 25 11.32 8.01 -20.37
C PHE A 25 10.39 6.93 -19.78
N ALA A 26 9.07 7.13 -19.83
CA ALA A 26 8.12 6.19 -19.24
C ALA A 26 8.03 4.88 -20.02
N ARG A 27 8.25 3.75 -19.34
CA ARG A 27 8.18 2.40 -19.91
C ARG A 27 6.82 2.07 -20.52
N CYS A 28 5.73 2.60 -19.97
CA CYS A 28 4.37 2.38 -20.49
C CYS A 28 4.14 2.91 -21.91
N ARG A 29 5.09 3.70 -22.46
CA ARG A 29 5.07 4.19 -23.85
C ARG A 29 5.74 3.23 -24.83
N GLY A 30 6.35 2.14 -24.34
CA GLY A 30 6.98 1.12 -25.18
C GLY A 30 5.98 0.49 -26.13
N ALA A 31 6.40 0.17 -27.36
CA ALA A 31 5.54 -0.41 -28.39
C ALA A 31 5.02 -1.82 -28.02
N ASP A 32 5.65 -2.47 -27.03
CA ASP A 32 5.29 -3.76 -26.47
C ASP A 32 4.26 -3.67 -25.33
N VAL A 33 3.87 -2.46 -24.92
CA VAL A 33 2.91 -2.23 -23.83
C VAL A 33 1.61 -1.64 -24.39
N ASP A 34 0.50 -2.34 -24.16
CA ASP A 34 -0.84 -1.85 -24.50
C ASP A 34 -1.29 -0.73 -23.52
N PRO A 35 -1.62 0.48 -24.00
CA PRO A 35 -2.10 1.57 -23.15
C PRO A 35 -3.38 1.24 -22.36
N GLU A 36 -4.27 0.41 -22.92
CA GLU A 36 -5.54 0.02 -22.26
C GLU A 36 -5.30 -0.77 -20.96
N LEU A 37 -4.12 -1.36 -20.80
CA LEU A 37 -3.73 -2.06 -19.58
C LEU A 37 -3.83 -1.17 -18.33
N PHE A 38 -3.58 0.13 -18.47
CA PHE A 38 -3.52 1.06 -17.34
C PHE A 38 -4.90 1.58 -16.93
N PHE A 39 -5.93 1.42 -17.76
CA PHE A 39 -7.27 1.97 -17.54
C PHE A 39 -8.30 0.85 -17.32
N ALA A 40 -9.36 1.15 -16.58
CA ALA A 40 -10.44 0.18 -16.37
C ALA A 40 -11.32 0.10 -17.62
N ALA A 41 -11.67 -1.10 -18.05
CA ALA A 41 -12.66 -1.30 -19.10
C ALA A 41 -14.08 -1.14 -18.53
N ASP A 42 -15.01 -0.70 -19.37
CA ASP A 42 -16.42 -0.57 -19.00
C ASP A 42 -16.99 -1.92 -18.53
N GLY A 43 -17.61 -1.92 -17.34
CA GLY A 43 -18.23 -3.12 -16.77
C GLY A 43 -17.24 -4.24 -16.37
N GLU A 44 -15.96 -3.92 -16.20
CA GLU A 44 -14.93 -4.89 -15.82
C GLU A 44 -15.27 -5.63 -14.51
N ARG A 45 -15.28 -6.96 -14.56
CA ARG A 45 -15.46 -7.80 -13.36
C ARG A 45 -14.29 -7.63 -12.40
N HIS A 46 -14.55 -7.72 -11.09
CA HIS A 46 -13.54 -7.51 -10.05
C HIS A 46 -12.29 -8.39 -10.19
N SER A 47 -12.43 -9.67 -10.56
CA SER A 47 -11.28 -10.56 -10.79
C SER A 47 -10.42 -10.13 -12.00
N THR A 48 -11.07 -9.68 -13.07
CA THR A 48 -10.40 -9.16 -14.27
C THR A 48 -9.66 -7.86 -13.94
N LYS A 49 -10.32 -6.96 -13.20
CA LYS A 49 -9.72 -5.72 -12.69
C LYS A 49 -8.43 -6.00 -11.91
N GLN A 50 -8.48 -6.93 -10.96
CA GLN A 50 -7.31 -7.26 -10.15
C GLN A 50 -6.14 -7.76 -10.99
N LEU A 51 -6.39 -8.63 -11.97
CA LEU A 51 -5.34 -9.17 -12.85
C LEU A 51 -4.75 -8.09 -13.77
N ARG A 52 -5.59 -7.21 -14.31
CA ARG A 52 -5.16 -6.11 -15.17
C ARG A 52 -4.29 -5.11 -14.40
N GLU A 53 -4.78 -4.63 -13.25
CA GLU A 53 -4.01 -3.72 -12.39
C GLU A 53 -2.66 -4.32 -11.98
N GLU A 54 -2.63 -5.62 -11.74
CA GLU A 54 -1.41 -6.36 -11.41
C GLU A 54 -0.38 -6.40 -12.55
N ARG A 55 -0.86 -6.52 -13.80
CA ARG A 55 0.00 -6.45 -14.99
C ARG A 55 0.47 -5.02 -15.26
N ALA A 56 -0.40 -4.02 -15.10
CA ALA A 56 -0.02 -2.62 -15.21
C ALA A 56 1.08 -2.26 -14.20
N LYS A 57 0.92 -2.72 -12.95
CA LYS A 57 1.90 -2.50 -11.87
C LYS A 57 3.24 -3.16 -12.13
N SER A 58 3.31 -4.33 -12.76
CA SER A 58 4.60 -4.93 -13.12
C SER A 58 5.34 -4.09 -14.16
N VAL A 59 4.63 -3.46 -15.11
CA VAL A 59 5.28 -2.50 -16.02
C VAL A 59 5.82 -1.29 -15.25
N CYS A 60 5.05 -0.75 -14.31
CA CYS A 60 5.50 0.38 -13.48
C CYS A 60 6.71 0.02 -12.60
N ALA A 61 6.81 -1.21 -12.09
CA ALA A 61 7.91 -1.64 -11.23
C ALA A 61 9.28 -1.60 -11.93
N GLU A 62 9.29 -1.69 -13.25
CA GLU A 62 10.50 -1.63 -14.07
C GLU A 62 10.64 -0.29 -14.82
N CYS A 63 9.85 0.72 -14.46
CA CYS A 63 9.84 2.04 -15.10
C CYS A 63 10.82 3.00 -14.41
N PRO A 64 11.76 3.63 -15.13
CA PRO A 64 12.78 4.50 -14.52
C PRO A 64 12.20 5.79 -13.91
N VAL A 65 11.01 6.20 -14.34
CA VAL A 65 10.32 7.43 -13.90
C VAL A 65 9.09 7.13 -13.03
N ALA A 66 9.06 5.96 -12.38
CA ALA A 66 7.93 5.54 -11.56
C ALA A 66 7.67 6.52 -10.40
N THR A 67 8.71 7.10 -9.81
CA THR A 67 8.59 8.03 -8.69
C THR A 67 7.97 9.36 -9.11
N GLU A 68 8.46 9.97 -10.19
CA GLU A 68 7.94 11.20 -10.78
C GLU A 68 6.50 11.00 -11.25
N CYS A 69 6.22 9.88 -11.91
CA CYS A 69 4.88 9.49 -12.32
C CYS A 69 3.93 9.36 -11.14
N ARG A 70 4.38 8.77 -10.04
CA ARG A 70 3.59 8.61 -8.82
C ARG A 70 3.27 9.96 -8.18
N THR A 71 4.23 10.87 -8.15
CA THR A 71 4.05 12.23 -7.64
C THR A 71 3.06 13.01 -8.51
N ALA A 72 3.22 12.96 -9.83
CA ALA A 72 2.28 13.59 -10.76
C ALA A 72 0.85 13.03 -10.60
N GLY A 73 0.70 11.71 -10.42
CA GLY A 73 -0.60 11.06 -10.23
C GLY A 73 -1.32 11.40 -8.92
N THR A 74 -0.69 12.14 -8.00
CA THR A 74 -1.37 12.64 -6.78
C THR A 74 -2.18 13.92 -7.02
N ASP A 75 -2.12 14.50 -8.22
CA ASP A 75 -2.98 15.61 -8.61
C ASP A 75 -4.46 15.18 -8.56
N PRO A 76 -5.32 15.86 -7.76
CA PRO A 76 -6.74 15.52 -7.65
C PRO A 76 -7.51 15.64 -8.97
N HIS A 77 -6.95 16.29 -10.00
CA HIS A 77 -7.53 16.35 -11.34
C HIS A 77 -7.18 15.13 -12.22
N ILE A 78 -6.37 14.19 -11.72
CA ILE A 78 -6.00 12.94 -12.40
C ILE A 78 -6.78 11.77 -11.81
N GLU A 79 -7.95 11.53 -12.41
CA GLU A 79 -8.94 10.61 -11.85
C GLU A 79 -8.63 9.14 -12.17
N PHE A 80 -8.28 8.80 -13.41
CA PHE A 80 -8.33 7.40 -13.86
C PHE A 80 -6.95 6.74 -14.09
N GLY A 81 -6.93 5.42 -13.87
CA GLY A 81 -5.86 4.52 -14.28
C GLY A 81 -4.75 4.27 -13.26
N ILE A 82 -3.70 3.57 -13.70
CA ILE A 82 -2.53 3.20 -12.89
C ILE A 82 -1.40 4.21 -13.11
N TRP A 83 -0.92 4.82 -12.03
CA TRP A 83 0.14 5.85 -12.05
C TRP A 83 1.27 5.47 -11.10
N GLY A 84 2.51 5.37 -11.61
CA GLY A 84 3.68 5.04 -10.79
C GLY A 84 3.54 3.76 -9.95
N GLY A 85 2.74 2.80 -10.44
CA GLY A 85 2.41 1.56 -9.74
C GLY A 85 1.21 1.63 -8.78
N MET A 86 0.41 2.69 -8.82
CA MET A 86 -0.74 2.89 -7.93
C MET A 86 -2.06 3.00 -8.70
N ASN A 87 -3.06 2.24 -8.28
CA ASN A 87 -4.44 2.46 -8.72
C ASN A 87 -5.08 3.65 -7.99
N GLU A 88 -6.25 4.08 -8.45
CA GLU A 88 -6.99 5.21 -7.85
C GLU A 88 -7.19 5.07 -6.34
N ALA A 89 -7.65 3.89 -5.89
CA ALA A 89 -7.89 3.63 -4.47
C ALA A 89 -6.59 3.70 -3.63
N GLU A 90 -5.46 3.23 -4.18
CA GLU A 90 -4.14 3.31 -3.55
C GLU A 90 -3.60 4.74 -3.51
N ARG A 91 -3.86 5.55 -4.54
CA ARG A 91 -3.51 6.98 -4.55
C ARG A 91 -4.33 7.76 -3.54
N GLU A 92 -5.63 7.54 -3.52
CA GLU A 92 -6.54 8.10 -2.52
C GLU A 92 -6.13 7.66 -1.11
N SER A 93 -5.65 6.42 -0.97
CA SER A 93 -5.07 5.94 0.27
C SER A 93 -3.74 6.63 0.60
N ARG A 94 -2.83 6.85 -0.35
CA ARG A 94 -1.60 7.60 -0.04
C ARG A 94 -1.89 9.02 0.45
N PHE A 95 -2.86 9.68 -0.18
CA PHE A 95 -3.31 11.03 0.20
C PHE A 95 -3.97 11.04 1.58
N ARG A 96 -4.90 10.11 1.85
CA ARG A 96 -5.59 10.04 3.13
C ARG A 96 -4.72 9.55 4.28
N TRP A 97 -3.71 8.72 4.02
CA TRP A 97 -2.99 7.96 5.05
C TRP A 97 -1.53 8.41 5.26
N GLY A 98 -0.98 9.24 4.38
CA GLY A 98 0.43 9.65 4.44
C GLY A 98 1.42 8.50 4.29
N PHE A 99 1.00 7.36 3.74
CA PHE A 99 1.81 6.16 3.56
C PHE A 99 1.69 5.61 2.14
N GLU A 100 2.78 5.06 1.62
CA GLU A 100 2.76 4.33 0.36
C GLU A 100 2.20 2.92 0.58
N PRO A 101 1.01 2.56 0.09
CA PRO A 101 0.45 1.22 0.24
C PRO A 101 1.47 0.16 -0.15
N ALA A 102 1.57 -0.87 0.68
CA ALA A 102 2.53 -1.94 0.45
C ALA A 102 2.17 -2.68 -0.86
N PRO A 103 3.18 -3.07 -1.65
CA PRO A 103 2.93 -3.85 -2.86
C PRO A 103 2.21 -5.15 -2.50
N LYS A 104 1.26 -5.56 -3.34
CA LYS A 104 0.54 -6.81 -3.14
C LYS A 104 1.51 -7.97 -2.94
N LEU A 105 1.32 -8.72 -1.87
CA LEU A 105 2.15 -9.89 -1.60
C LEU A 105 1.80 -11.00 -2.63
N ARG A 106 2.75 -11.31 -3.50
CA ARG A 106 2.69 -12.50 -4.36
C ARG A 106 3.42 -13.64 -3.65
N TYR A 107 2.78 -14.79 -3.52
CA TYR A 107 3.39 -16.02 -3.03
C TYR A 107 2.86 -17.22 -3.84
N SER A 108 3.69 -18.22 -4.06
CA SER A 108 3.34 -19.44 -4.83
C SER A 108 3.15 -20.68 -3.95
N GLY A 109 3.06 -20.49 -2.64
CA GLY A 109 3.00 -21.53 -1.63
C GLY A 109 3.81 -21.15 -0.39
N GLY A 110 4.00 -22.09 0.53
CA GLY A 110 4.80 -21.89 1.74
C GLY A 110 4.43 -22.89 2.84
N LEU A 111 5.26 -22.94 3.87
CA LEU A 111 4.98 -23.73 5.06
C LEU A 111 3.67 -23.22 5.70
N GLN A 112 2.78 -24.14 6.07
CA GLN A 112 1.60 -23.81 6.85
C GLN A 112 2.03 -23.58 8.30
N VAL A 113 1.69 -22.42 8.83
CA VAL A 113 1.96 -22.01 10.22
C VAL A 113 0.66 -21.70 10.94
N ASP A 114 0.68 -21.76 12.27
CA ASP A 114 -0.46 -21.42 13.11
C ASP A 114 -0.90 -19.97 12.86
N ALA A 115 -2.20 -19.75 12.65
CA ALA A 115 -2.77 -18.43 12.38
C ALA A 115 -3.05 -17.62 13.66
N THR A 116 -2.89 -18.20 14.85
CA THR A 116 -3.19 -17.58 16.15
C THR A 116 -2.41 -16.29 16.41
N PRO A 117 -1.08 -16.21 16.21
CA PRO A 117 -0.37 -14.94 16.36
C PRO A 117 -0.94 -13.85 15.42
N ALA A 118 -1.16 -14.20 14.14
CA ALA A 118 -1.73 -13.27 13.16
C ALA A 118 -3.16 -12.83 13.53
N ARG A 119 -3.99 -13.76 14.03
CA ARG A 119 -5.34 -13.46 14.50
C ARG A 119 -5.32 -12.47 15.66
N ARG A 120 -4.49 -12.72 16.68
CA ARG A 120 -4.33 -11.85 17.86
C ARG A 120 -3.86 -10.45 17.45
N MET A 121 -2.90 -10.34 16.54
CA MET A 121 -2.46 -9.05 15.96
C MET A 121 -3.61 -8.31 15.28
N LEU A 122 -4.40 -8.97 14.42
CA LEU A 122 -5.52 -8.35 13.71
C LEU A 122 -6.65 -7.91 14.64
N GLN A 123 -6.90 -8.68 15.70
CA GLN A 123 -7.86 -8.35 16.74
C GLN A 123 -7.41 -7.14 17.57
N ALA A 124 -6.13 -7.09 17.94
CA ALA A 124 -5.53 -5.95 18.64
C ALA A 124 -5.55 -4.67 17.77
N LEU A 125 -5.30 -4.78 16.46
CA LEU A 125 -5.43 -3.67 15.51
C LEU A 125 -6.89 -3.18 15.42
N ALA A 126 -7.86 -4.09 15.41
CA ALA A 126 -9.27 -3.71 15.45
C ALA A 126 -9.64 -3.01 16.77
N ARG A 127 -9.10 -3.46 17.91
CA ARG A 127 -9.22 -2.76 19.21
C ARG A 127 -8.56 -1.38 19.20
N ALA A 128 -7.55 -1.17 18.37
CA ALA A 128 -6.96 0.14 18.13
C ALA A 128 -7.78 0.99 17.14
N GLY A 129 -8.75 0.41 16.43
CA GLY A 129 -9.67 1.08 15.51
C GLY A 129 -9.36 0.87 14.02
N TYR A 130 -8.37 0.04 13.68
CA TYR A 130 -8.02 -0.27 12.28
C TYR A 130 -9.04 -1.18 11.61
N SER A 131 -9.54 -0.78 10.45
CA SER A 131 -10.33 -1.62 9.55
C SER A 131 -9.45 -2.66 8.83
N THR A 132 -10.09 -3.71 8.30
CA THR A 132 -9.36 -4.72 7.49
C THR A 132 -8.77 -4.11 6.22
N THR A 133 -9.41 -3.09 5.66
CA THR A 133 -8.93 -2.40 4.46
C THR A 133 -7.64 -1.63 4.76
N GLU A 134 -7.56 -0.95 5.89
CA GLU A 134 -6.35 -0.26 6.34
C GLU A 134 -5.19 -1.23 6.52
N VAL A 135 -5.43 -2.35 7.19
CA VAL A 135 -4.40 -3.38 7.38
C VAL A 135 -3.99 -4.00 6.04
N ALA A 136 -4.93 -4.22 5.12
CA ALA A 136 -4.65 -4.70 3.77
C ALA A 136 -3.76 -3.74 2.98
N LEU A 137 -4.05 -2.43 3.05
CA LEU A 137 -3.24 -1.39 2.41
C LEU A 137 -1.83 -1.34 2.98
N ALA A 138 -1.68 -1.45 4.30
CA ALA A 138 -0.39 -1.41 4.97
C ALA A 138 0.46 -2.66 4.72
N THR A 139 -0.16 -3.82 4.51
CA THR A 139 0.53 -5.11 4.39
C THR A 139 0.63 -5.63 2.96
N GLY A 140 -0.19 -5.13 2.03
CA GLY A 140 -0.34 -5.69 0.69
C GLY A 140 -1.05 -7.05 0.67
N LEU A 141 -1.70 -7.45 1.78
CA LEU A 141 -2.44 -8.69 1.89
C LEU A 141 -3.90 -8.51 1.45
N ALA A 142 -4.52 -9.57 0.93
CA ALA A 142 -5.90 -9.50 0.48
C ALA A 142 -6.89 -9.33 1.66
N VAL A 143 -7.85 -8.41 1.53
CA VAL A 143 -8.90 -8.16 2.55
C VAL A 143 -9.65 -9.44 2.96
N PRO A 144 -10.11 -10.32 2.03
CA PRO A 144 -10.77 -11.56 2.42
C PRO A 144 -9.85 -12.49 3.22
N THR A 145 -8.55 -12.44 2.94
CA THR A 145 -7.57 -13.23 3.67
C THR A 145 -7.49 -12.77 5.12
N LEU A 146 -7.28 -11.47 5.34
CA LEU A 146 -7.20 -10.88 6.66
C LEU A 146 -8.52 -11.03 7.45
N ALA A 147 -9.66 -10.83 6.80
CA ALA A 147 -10.98 -10.97 7.43
C ALA A 147 -11.20 -12.39 7.99
N ALA A 148 -10.88 -13.42 7.20
CA ALA A 148 -11.03 -14.82 7.62
C ALA A 148 -10.04 -15.23 8.72
N VAL A 149 -8.82 -14.68 8.74
CA VAL A 149 -7.88 -14.91 9.86
C VAL A 149 -8.40 -14.24 11.12
N ARG A 150 -8.79 -12.96 11.03
CA ARG A 150 -9.28 -12.15 12.17
C ARG A 150 -10.50 -12.76 12.84
N SER A 151 -11.44 -13.30 12.07
CA SER A 151 -12.65 -13.96 12.59
C SER A 151 -12.42 -15.38 13.10
N GLY A 152 -11.22 -15.94 12.93
CA GLY A 152 -10.93 -17.33 13.31
C GLY A 152 -11.37 -18.38 12.29
N GLY A 153 -11.89 -17.98 11.12
CA GLY A 153 -12.23 -18.90 10.03
C GLY A 153 -11.03 -19.62 9.41
N ARG A 154 -9.80 -19.22 9.72
CA ARG A 154 -8.57 -19.96 9.39
C ARG A 154 -7.79 -20.32 10.66
N SER A 155 -7.47 -21.60 10.80
CA SER A 155 -6.57 -22.13 11.83
C SER A 155 -5.09 -22.08 11.41
N THR A 156 -4.81 -22.19 10.11
CA THR A 156 -3.45 -22.05 9.54
C THR A 156 -3.39 -21.05 8.39
N ILE A 157 -2.20 -20.50 8.16
CA ILE A 157 -1.87 -19.62 7.03
C ILE A 157 -0.50 -19.99 6.47
N VAL A 158 -0.18 -19.56 5.25
CA VAL A 158 1.19 -19.69 4.74
C VAL A 158 2.12 -18.70 5.44
N GLU A 159 3.34 -19.13 5.70
CA GLU A 159 4.38 -18.36 6.40
C GLU A 159 4.58 -16.92 5.85
N PRO A 160 4.62 -16.65 4.52
CA PRO A 160 4.80 -15.29 4.02
C PRO A 160 3.70 -14.31 4.45
N ILE A 161 2.46 -14.79 4.64
CA ILE A 161 1.37 -13.96 5.14
C ILE A 161 1.60 -13.61 6.61
N ALA A 162 2.02 -14.59 7.42
CA ALA A 162 2.32 -14.39 8.83
C ALA A 162 3.47 -13.38 9.02
N GLN A 163 4.57 -13.57 8.29
CA GLN A 163 5.73 -12.69 8.32
C GLN A 163 5.38 -11.26 7.92
N ARG A 164 4.63 -11.08 6.82
CA ARG A 164 4.24 -9.75 6.34
C ARG A 164 3.43 -9.00 7.39
N LEU A 165 2.43 -9.65 8.01
CA LEU A 165 1.63 -9.02 9.06
C LEU A 165 2.48 -8.68 10.29
N ALA A 166 3.35 -9.60 10.74
CA ALA A 166 4.21 -9.40 11.90
C ALA A 166 5.19 -8.24 11.71
N GLN A 167 5.72 -8.04 10.50
CA GLN A 167 6.62 -6.92 10.18
C GLN A 167 5.92 -5.56 10.23
N THR A 168 4.67 -5.48 9.75
CA THR A 168 3.92 -4.21 9.69
C THR A 168 3.22 -3.87 11.01
N TYR A 169 2.95 -4.86 11.86
CA TYR A 169 2.19 -4.67 13.10
C TYR A 169 2.73 -3.58 14.04
N PRO A 170 4.04 -3.49 14.36
CA PRO A 170 4.57 -2.46 15.25
C PRO A 170 4.37 -1.03 14.72
N GLU A 171 4.44 -0.86 13.39
CA GLU A 171 4.24 0.45 12.77
C GLU A 171 2.78 0.90 12.86
N LEU A 172 1.84 -0.02 12.66
CA LEU A 172 0.41 0.27 12.76
C LEU A 172 0.00 0.58 14.20
N ILE A 173 0.45 -0.20 15.17
CA ILE A 173 0.03 0.02 16.56
C ILE A 173 0.62 1.30 17.17
N GLY A 174 1.74 1.79 16.64
CA GLY A 174 2.34 3.07 17.01
C GLY A 174 1.68 4.30 16.38
N ARG A 175 0.61 4.12 15.60
CA ARG A 175 -0.08 5.20 14.86
C ARG A 175 -1.58 5.18 15.16
N ALA A 176 -2.24 6.29 14.89
CA ALA A 176 -3.69 6.38 14.99
C ALA A 176 -4.36 5.83 13.70
N PRO A 177 -5.47 5.07 13.80
CA PRO A 177 -6.29 4.78 12.63
C PRO A 177 -6.94 6.06 12.11
N MET A 178 -7.11 6.17 10.80
CA MET A 178 -7.55 7.42 10.15
C MET A 178 -8.95 7.32 9.55
N GLY A 179 -9.54 6.11 9.54
CA GLY A 179 -10.85 5.86 8.97
C GLY A 179 -11.97 6.46 9.83
N PRO A 180 -13.03 7.04 9.22
CA PRO A 180 -14.14 7.65 9.98
C PRO A 180 -14.90 6.63 10.85
N ALA A 181 -14.74 5.34 10.58
CA ALA A 181 -15.33 4.24 11.32
C ALA A 181 -14.47 3.74 12.51
N ALA A 182 -13.32 4.35 12.80
CA ALA A 182 -12.37 3.83 13.80
C ALA A 182 -13.01 3.65 15.20
N ALA A 183 -13.84 4.60 15.62
CA ALA A 183 -14.58 4.52 16.89
C ALA A 183 -15.54 3.31 16.92
N GLN A 184 -16.32 3.14 15.85
CA GLN A 184 -17.25 2.02 15.72
C GLN A 184 -16.54 0.67 15.67
N ILE A 185 -15.40 0.58 14.97
CA ILE A 185 -14.59 -0.63 14.89
C ILE A 185 -14.03 -0.99 16.26
N LYS A 186 -13.50 0.00 17.00
CA LYS A 186 -12.99 -0.19 18.36
C LYS A 186 -14.07 -0.71 19.30
N GLU A 187 -15.28 -0.14 19.23
CA GLU A 187 -16.42 -0.57 20.04
C GLU A 187 -16.88 -1.98 19.69
N SER A 188 -17.01 -2.30 18.40
CA SER A 188 -17.37 -3.64 17.94
C SER A 188 -16.32 -4.71 18.33
N ALA A 189 -15.03 -4.36 18.22
CA ALA A 189 -13.93 -5.24 18.63
C ALA A 189 -13.94 -5.48 20.15
N PHE A 190 -14.21 -4.44 20.94
CA PHE A 190 -14.38 -4.56 22.39
C PHE A 190 -15.58 -5.45 22.74
N ALA A 191 -16.74 -5.24 22.11
CA ALA A 191 -17.94 -6.06 22.31
C ALA A 191 -17.72 -7.53 21.91
N SER A 192 -16.81 -7.80 20.98
CA SER A 192 -16.41 -9.16 20.58
C SER A 192 -15.45 -9.84 21.56
N GLY A 193 -15.10 -9.18 22.67
CA GLY A 193 -14.18 -9.70 23.68
C GLY A 193 -12.72 -9.76 23.21
N TRP A 194 -12.36 -9.00 22.17
CA TRP A 194 -11.00 -9.03 21.63
C TRP A 194 -10.05 -8.22 22.51
N ALA A 195 -8.89 -8.79 22.80
CA ALA A 195 -7.86 -8.13 23.58
C ALA A 195 -7.16 -7.02 22.78
N SER A 196 -6.88 -5.90 23.44
CA SER A 196 -6.07 -4.79 22.91
C SER A 196 -4.58 -5.16 22.85
N HIS A 197 -3.76 -4.31 22.22
CA HIS A 197 -2.30 -4.49 22.25
C HIS A 197 -1.72 -4.44 23.66
N SER A 198 -2.19 -3.52 24.52
CA SER A 198 -1.68 -3.37 25.89
C SER A 198 -1.89 -4.63 26.72
N GLN A 199 -3.00 -5.34 26.53
CA GLN A 199 -3.27 -6.60 27.22
C GLN A 199 -2.32 -7.75 26.83
N TRP A 200 -1.57 -7.62 25.73
CA TRP A 200 -0.57 -8.60 25.31
C TRP A 200 0.87 -8.16 25.62
N GLN A 201 1.09 -7.01 26.24
CA GLN A 201 2.44 -6.57 26.58
C GLN A 201 3.12 -7.56 27.54
N GLY A 202 4.35 -7.96 27.20
CA GLY A 202 5.11 -8.96 27.95
C GLY A 202 4.54 -10.40 27.86
N ARG A 203 3.59 -10.65 26.95
CA ARG A 203 3.05 -11.98 26.63
C ARG A 203 3.42 -12.37 25.22
N ASP A 204 3.73 -13.64 25.00
CA ASP A 204 3.96 -14.15 23.65
C ASP A 204 2.62 -14.42 22.95
N MET A 205 2.29 -13.59 21.95
CA MET A 205 1.09 -13.80 21.12
C MET A 205 1.15 -15.09 20.28
N ALA A 206 2.32 -15.71 20.12
CA ALA A 206 2.47 -16.99 19.43
C ALA A 206 2.24 -18.20 20.35
N ASP A 207 2.38 -18.04 21.67
CA ASP A 207 2.14 -19.12 22.62
C ASP A 207 0.63 -19.40 22.74
N PRO A 208 0.14 -20.60 22.38
CA PRO A 208 -1.28 -20.92 22.50
C PRO A 208 -1.78 -20.91 23.95
N ALA A 209 -0.90 -21.12 24.94
CA ALA A 209 -1.23 -21.09 26.36
C ALA A 209 -1.24 -19.66 26.93
N ALA A 210 -0.67 -18.68 26.22
CA ALA A 210 -0.68 -17.30 26.68
C ALA A 210 -2.09 -16.70 26.68
N VAL A 211 -2.44 -16.05 27.77
CA VAL A 211 -3.71 -15.35 27.99
C VAL A 211 -3.44 -13.85 28.11
N PRO A 212 -4.24 -12.99 27.47
CA PRO A 212 -4.11 -11.55 27.62
C PRO A 212 -4.42 -11.13 29.05
N LEU A 213 -3.77 -10.06 29.52
CA LEU A 213 -4.10 -9.40 30.77
C LEU A 213 -5.56 -8.94 30.77
N SER A 214 -6.19 -8.90 31.94
CA SER A 214 -7.50 -8.26 32.08
C SER A 214 -7.40 -6.74 31.84
N GLU A 215 -8.51 -6.08 31.54
CA GLU A 215 -8.52 -4.62 31.27
C GLU A 215 -7.96 -3.80 32.45
N GLY A 216 -8.07 -4.29 33.70
CA GLY A 216 -7.51 -3.61 34.88
C GLY A 216 -6.01 -3.81 35.10
N GLU A 217 -5.40 -4.79 34.43
CA GLU A 217 -3.97 -5.10 34.52
C GLU A 217 -3.15 -4.46 33.39
N ALA A 218 -3.82 -4.03 32.31
CA ALA A 218 -3.20 -3.39 31.15
C ALA A 218 -3.14 -1.87 31.33
N ALA A 219 -2.10 -1.39 32.02
CA ALA A 219 -1.83 0.03 32.25
C ALA A 219 -1.02 0.68 31.13
#